data_AF-F2BF64-F1
#
_entry.id   AF-F2BF64-F1
#
_cell.length_a   1.000
_cell.length_b   1.000
_cell.length_c   1.000
_cell.angle_alpha   90.00
_cell.angle_beta   90.00
_cell.angle_gamma   90.00
#
_symmetry.space_group_name_H-M   'P 1'
#
loop_
_entity.id
_entity.type
_entity.pdbx_description
1 polymer ?
#
loop_
_entity_poly.entity_id
_entity_poly.type
_entity_poly.pdbx_seq_one_letter_code
_entity_poly.pdbx_strand_id
1 'polypeptide(L)'
;MPPRRYKTAKGRLKASEAGFSEAKTSSHPKTKRKENMKTKLPTRAALIGSLCLLAACAVTQPSAQVSMKTVRSENYGSYPKNYERQVRQYLNETLLDPGSAKIRISPPRKVFKIYNPETKIYSPKTPKQLKSEGYYLVCAEVNAKNTFGGYTGWQTHRYRFHKGGLVEDEKNLSVYAPDFGGTDFAACTSRDEIFIDTESVGNVQVNIVP
;
A
#
# COMPACT_ATOMS: atom_id res chain seq x y z
N MET A 1 -29.87 24.84 1.08
CA MET A 1 -29.96 23.40 0.75
C MET A 1 -30.03 22.61 2.05
N PRO A 2 -31.05 21.75 2.28
CA PRO A 2 -31.13 20.96 3.50
C PRO A 2 -30.29 19.67 3.37
N PRO A 3 -29.75 19.11 4.47
CA PRO A 3 -28.94 17.88 4.42
C PRO A 3 -29.81 16.61 4.34
N ARG A 4 -29.42 15.69 3.46
CA ARG A 4 -30.05 14.37 3.29
C ARG A 4 -29.73 13.45 4.46
N ARG A 5 -30.76 12.90 5.10
CA ARG A 5 -30.68 11.79 6.09
C ARG A 5 -30.47 10.46 5.35
N TYR A 6 -29.45 9.70 5.73
CA TYR A 6 -29.31 8.28 5.35
C TYR A 6 -29.86 7.39 6.47
N LYS A 7 -30.74 6.44 6.11
CA LYS A 7 -31.31 5.42 7.00
C LYS A 7 -30.32 4.24 7.13
N THR A 8 -29.94 3.89 8.35
CA THR A 8 -29.21 2.65 8.68
C THR A 8 -30.18 1.49 8.91
N ALA A 9 -30.01 0.40 8.17
CA ALA A 9 -30.73 -0.86 8.38
C ALA A 9 -30.06 -1.67 9.51
N LYS A 10 -30.85 -2.06 10.52
CA LYS A 10 -30.46 -2.96 11.61
C LYS A 10 -30.57 -4.42 11.15
N GLY A 11 -29.44 -5.11 10.99
CA GLY A 11 -29.37 -6.56 10.88
C GLY A 11 -29.03 -7.19 12.24
N ARG A 12 -29.89 -8.10 12.71
CA ARG A 12 -29.82 -8.78 14.02
C ARG A 12 -29.09 -10.11 13.83
N LEU A 13 -27.91 -10.26 14.44
CA LEU A 13 -27.21 -11.56 14.54
C LEU A 13 -27.86 -12.40 15.65
N LYS A 14 -28.22 -13.65 15.34
CA LYS A 14 -28.53 -14.70 16.32
C LYS A 14 -27.54 -15.84 16.13
N ALA A 15 -26.99 -16.31 17.24
CA ALA A 15 -26.16 -17.49 17.37
C ALA A 15 -27.01 -18.68 17.86
N SER A 16 -26.70 -19.88 17.38
CA SER A 16 -26.95 -21.23 17.94
C SER A 16 -26.70 -22.24 16.79
N GLU A 17 -26.21 -23.46 16.92
CA GLU A 17 -25.85 -24.34 18.02
C GLU A 17 -25.00 -25.49 17.44
N ALA A 18 -24.21 -26.14 18.29
CA ALA A 18 -23.49 -27.37 17.98
C ALA A 18 -24.44 -28.58 17.93
N GLY A 19 -24.10 -29.59 17.13
CA GLY A 19 -24.78 -30.89 17.09
C GLY A 19 -23.87 -31.98 16.53
N PHE A 20 -23.53 -32.95 17.39
CA PHE A 20 -22.79 -34.18 17.13
C PHE A 20 -23.78 -35.36 16.94
N SER A 21 -23.26 -36.52 16.51
CA SER A 21 -23.90 -37.84 16.27
C SER A 21 -24.56 -38.02 14.89
N GLU A 22 -24.49 -39.16 14.20
CA GLU A 22 -24.15 -40.54 14.62
C GLU A 22 -23.76 -41.39 13.39
N ALA A 23 -23.06 -42.50 13.64
CA ALA A 23 -22.63 -43.50 12.66
C ALA A 23 -23.64 -44.65 12.51
N LYS A 24 -23.78 -45.22 11.29
CA LYS A 24 -24.20 -46.60 10.91
C LYS A 24 -24.60 -46.59 9.41
N THR A 25 -24.32 -47.53 8.50
CA THR A 25 -24.07 -48.98 8.56
C THR A 25 -23.44 -49.46 7.24
N SER A 26 -22.50 -50.41 7.35
CA SER A 26 -22.26 -51.60 6.51
C SER A 26 -22.87 -51.70 5.11
N SER A 27 -22.05 -52.00 4.09
CA SER A 27 -22.09 -53.32 3.42
C SER A 27 -20.93 -53.48 2.42
N HIS A 28 -20.27 -54.64 2.52
CA HIS A 28 -19.28 -55.15 1.58
C HIS A 28 -19.90 -56.39 0.91
N PRO A 29 -19.58 -56.69 -0.36
CA PRO A 29 -19.23 -58.08 -0.62
C PRO A 29 -18.08 -58.31 -1.61
N LYS A 30 -17.21 -59.23 -1.17
CA LYS A 30 -16.65 -60.41 -1.86
C LYS A 30 -15.58 -60.25 -2.95
N THR A 31 -14.38 -60.58 -2.47
CA THR A 31 -13.20 -61.25 -3.04
C THR A 31 -13.41 -62.24 -4.21
N LYS A 32 -12.52 -62.18 -5.22
CA LYS A 32 -11.90 -63.33 -5.94
C LYS A 32 -10.49 -62.90 -6.39
N ARG A 33 -9.43 -63.42 -5.74
CA ARG A 33 -8.61 -64.61 -6.03
C ARG A 33 -7.49 -64.34 -7.05
N LYS A 34 -6.27 -64.54 -6.55
CA LYS A 34 -4.93 -64.36 -7.12
C LYS A 34 -4.71 -65.15 -8.41
N GLU A 35 -3.91 -64.58 -9.30
CA GLU A 35 -2.95 -65.35 -10.10
C GLU A 35 -1.56 -64.72 -10.07
N ASN A 36 -0.58 -65.58 -9.79
CA ASN A 36 0.85 -65.30 -9.78
C ASN A 36 1.35 -65.21 -11.21
N MET A 37 2.17 -64.22 -11.53
CA MET A 37 3.13 -64.33 -12.63
C MET A 37 4.51 -63.89 -12.15
N LYS A 38 5.35 -64.90 -11.88
CA LYS A 38 6.80 -64.76 -11.75
C LYS A 38 7.39 -64.79 -13.15
N THR A 39 8.05 -63.72 -13.58
CA THR A 39 8.93 -63.78 -14.76
C THR A 39 10.10 -62.81 -14.63
N LYS A 40 11.18 -63.37 -14.07
CA LYS A 40 12.60 -63.26 -14.45
C LYS A 40 13.14 -61.89 -14.89
N LEU A 41 13.99 -61.34 -14.02
CA LEU A 41 15.01 -60.32 -14.31
C LEU A 41 15.99 -60.79 -15.42
N PRO A 42 16.34 -59.90 -16.36
CA PRO A 42 17.68 -59.87 -16.92
C PRO A 42 18.45 -58.64 -16.41
N THR A 43 19.49 -58.93 -15.65
CA THR A 43 20.58 -58.02 -15.27
C THR A 43 21.33 -57.55 -16.52
N ARG A 44 21.13 -56.31 -16.97
CA ARG A 44 22.17 -55.51 -17.65
C ARG A 44 21.96 -54.02 -17.37
N ALA A 45 23.05 -53.40 -16.95
CA ALA A 45 23.19 -52.01 -16.56
C ALA A 45 22.67 -51.04 -17.62
N ALA A 46 21.92 -50.04 -17.18
CA ALA A 46 21.82 -48.75 -17.83
C ALA A 46 21.59 -47.70 -16.74
N LEU A 47 22.69 -47.05 -16.36
CA LEU A 47 22.73 -45.80 -15.62
C LEU A 47 22.01 -44.75 -16.47
N ILE A 48 20.68 -44.62 -16.34
CA ILE A 48 19.91 -43.64 -17.09
C ILE A 48 19.07 -42.84 -16.13
N GLY A 49 19.49 -41.58 -15.95
CA GLY A 49 18.53 -40.50 -15.85
C GLY A 49 18.04 -40.15 -14.46
N SER A 50 18.89 -40.19 -13.43
CA SER A 50 18.64 -39.34 -12.24
C SER A 50 19.34 -37.99 -12.43
N LEU A 51 18.89 -37.25 -13.45
CA LEU A 51 19.08 -35.80 -13.52
C LEU A 51 17.69 -35.20 -13.29
N CYS A 52 17.18 -35.38 -12.06
CA CYS A 52 16.09 -34.53 -11.59
C CYS A 52 16.65 -33.11 -11.57
N LEU A 53 16.36 -32.40 -12.66
CA LEU A 53 16.57 -30.97 -12.82
C LEU A 53 16.11 -30.30 -11.53
N LEU A 54 17.06 -29.85 -10.72
CA LEU A 54 16.89 -28.78 -9.76
C LEU A 54 16.60 -27.51 -10.58
N ALA A 55 15.46 -27.47 -11.26
CA ALA A 55 14.81 -26.23 -11.61
C ALA A 55 14.29 -25.66 -10.29
N ALA A 56 15.21 -25.17 -9.45
CA ALA A 56 14.88 -24.15 -8.50
C ALA A 56 14.30 -23.03 -9.34
N CYS A 57 12.98 -22.88 -9.35
CA CYS A 57 12.34 -21.67 -9.82
C CYS A 57 12.96 -20.55 -9.01
N ALA A 58 13.96 -19.86 -9.57
CA ALA A 58 14.49 -18.65 -8.98
C ALA A 58 13.27 -17.73 -8.85
N VAL A 59 12.84 -17.49 -7.61
CA VAL A 59 11.75 -16.57 -7.32
C VAL A 59 12.29 -15.19 -7.63
N THR A 60 12.22 -14.80 -8.91
CA THR A 60 12.56 -13.44 -9.35
C THR A 60 11.49 -12.52 -8.81
N GLN A 61 11.89 -11.56 -7.98
CA GLN A 61 10.98 -10.53 -7.50
C GLN A 61 10.36 -9.79 -8.70
N PRO A 62 9.05 -9.52 -8.69
CA PRO A 62 8.43 -8.75 -9.75
C PRO A 62 9.05 -7.36 -9.81
N SER A 63 9.46 -6.91 -11.00
CA SER A 63 10.05 -5.59 -11.19
C SER A 63 9.29 -4.73 -12.20
N ALA A 64 9.04 -3.47 -11.87
CA ALA A 64 8.53 -2.44 -12.78
C ALA A 64 9.68 -1.57 -13.31
N GLN A 65 9.58 -1.12 -14.56
CA GLN A 65 10.45 -0.08 -15.09
C GLN A 65 9.64 1.20 -15.30
N VAL A 66 10.15 2.33 -14.80
CA VAL A 66 9.54 3.64 -15.00
C VAL A 66 10.59 4.57 -15.61
N SER A 67 10.27 5.15 -16.76
CA SER A 67 11.19 6.07 -17.44
C SER A 67 11.17 7.46 -16.81
N MET A 68 12.31 8.14 -16.78
CA MET A 68 12.39 9.54 -16.37
C MET A 68 11.58 10.45 -17.31
N LYS A 69 11.40 10.07 -18.58
CA LYS A 69 10.46 10.73 -19.49
C LYS A 69 9.03 10.70 -18.93
N THR A 70 8.55 9.53 -18.47
CA THR A 70 7.23 9.39 -17.82
C THR A 70 7.12 10.30 -16.61
N VAL A 71 8.10 10.25 -15.71
CA VAL A 71 8.14 11.07 -14.49
C VAL A 71 8.06 12.57 -14.82
N ARG A 72 8.87 13.05 -15.77
CA ARG A 72 8.89 14.48 -16.15
C ARG A 72 7.64 14.93 -16.90
N SER A 73 7.03 14.03 -17.68
CA SER A 73 5.83 14.32 -18.48
C SER A 73 4.52 14.19 -17.71
N GLU A 74 4.56 13.67 -16.49
CA GLU A 74 3.37 13.54 -15.64
C GLU A 74 2.72 14.91 -15.43
N ASN A 75 1.39 14.91 -15.37
CA ASN A 75 0.66 16.09 -15.00
C ASN A 75 0.73 16.23 -13.47
N TYR A 76 1.36 17.29 -12.95
CA TYR A 76 1.41 17.56 -11.50
C TYR A 76 0.28 18.51 -11.05
N GLY A 77 -0.54 18.98 -11.99
CA GLY A 77 -1.47 20.08 -11.77
C GLY A 77 -0.77 21.45 -11.77
N SER A 78 -1.56 22.49 -11.47
CA SER A 78 -1.05 23.85 -11.34
C SER A 78 -0.29 24.03 -10.03
N TYR A 79 0.82 24.76 -10.08
CA TYR A 79 1.56 25.14 -8.87
C TYR A 79 0.64 25.87 -7.88
N PRO A 80 0.54 25.43 -6.61
CA PRO A 80 -0.45 25.96 -5.68
C PRO A 80 0.00 27.31 -5.13
N LYS A 81 -0.35 28.42 -5.79
CA LYS A 81 0.13 29.78 -5.46
C LYS A 81 -0.20 30.26 -4.03
N ASN A 82 -1.26 29.76 -3.44
CA ASN A 82 -1.77 30.15 -2.12
C ASN A 82 -1.54 29.06 -1.04
N TYR A 83 -0.55 28.18 -1.25
CA TYR A 83 -0.28 27.04 -0.37
C TYR A 83 -0.10 27.43 1.11
N GLU A 84 0.65 28.50 1.41
CA GLU A 84 0.88 28.91 2.79
C GLU A 84 -0.41 29.25 3.52
N ARG A 85 -1.32 29.98 2.84
CA ARG A 85 -2.61 30.35 3.41
C ARG A 85 -3.45 29.11 3.69
N GLN A 86 -3.52 28.17 2.74
CA GLN A 86 -4.31 26.95 2.88
C GLN A 86 -3.79 26.06 4.00
N VAL A 87 -2.46 25.87 4.09
CA VAL A 87 -1.83 25.09 5.17
C VAL A 87 -2.04 25.75 6.53
N ARG A 88 -1.85 27.09 6.63
CA ARG A 88 -2.11 27.82 7.88
C ARG A 88 -3.57 27.75 8.30
N GLN A 89 -4.50 27.85 7.35
CA GLN A 89 -5.93 27.71 7.64
C GLN A 89 -6.23 26.31 8.21
N TYR A 90 -5.74 25.26 7.56
CA TYR A 90 -5.92 23.89 8.05
C TYR A 90 -5.34 23.70 9.47
N LEU A 91 -4.13 24.20 9.72
CA LEU A 91 -3.51 24.17 11.05
C LEU A 91 -4.31 24.97 12.08
N ASN A 92 -4.88 26.11 11.69
CA ASN A 92 -5.73 26.90 12.57
C ASN A 92 -7.02 26.17 12.98
N GLU A 93 -7.54 25.33 12.10
CA GLU A 93 -8.75 24.52 12.34
C GLU A 93 -8.46 23.23 13.13
N THR A 94 -7.20 22.76 13.17
CA THR A 94 -6.85 21.44 13.73
C THR A 94 -5.98 21.47 14.98
N LEU A 95 -5.21 22.54 15.21
CA LEU A 95 -4.39 22.67 16.41
C LEU A 95 -5.23 23.12 17.62
N LEU A 96 -4.83 22.66 18.82
CA LEU A 96 -5.50 23.02 20.07
C LEU A 96 -5.37 24.51 20.43
N ASP A 97 -4.17 25.07 20.23
CA ASP A 97 -3.86 26.49 20.44
C ASP A 97 -3.10 27.00 19.20
N PRO A 98 -3.81 27.32 18.11
CA PRO A 98 -3.17 27.71 16.86
C PRO A 98 -2.46 29.06 16.96
N GLY A 99 -2.91 29.96 17.85
CA GLY A 99 -2.33 31.28 18.04
C GLY A 99 -0.92 31.25 18.63
N SER A 100 -0.55 30.19 19.36
CA SER A 100 0.80 30.02 19.91
C SER A 100 1.73 29.12 19.09
N ALA A 101 1.21 28.54 18.00
CA ALA A 101 1.95 27.60 17.18
C ALA A 101 3.08 28.29 16.40
N LYS A 102 4.27 27.69 16.43
CA LYS A 102 5.41 28.10 15.60
C LYS A 102 5.39 27.24 14.34
N ILE A 103 5.28 27.89 13.18
CA ILE A 103 5.04 27.22 11.90
C ILE A 103 6.04 27.69 10.85
N ARG A 104 6.73 26.75 10.20
CA ARG A 104 7.58 27.01 9.02
C ARG A 104 7.06 26.16 7.86
N ILE A 105 6.81 26.76 6.72
CA ILE A 105 6.23 26.07 5.56
C ILE A 105 7.23 26.08 4.42
N SER A 106 7.52 24.92 3.85
CA SER A 106 8.37 24.80 2.67
C SER A 106 7.62 25.18 1.40
N PRO A 107 8.31 25.67 0.36
CA PRO A 107 7.70 25.75 -0.97
C PRO A 107 7.16 24.39 -1.45
N PRO A 108 6.08 24.37 -2.25
CA PRO A 108 5.58 23.19 -2.92
C PRO A 108 6.64 22.51 -3.79
N ARG A 109 6.77 21.19 -3.68
CA ARG A 109 7.67 20.36 -4.51
C ARG A 109 6.88 19.31 -5.26
N LYS A 110 7.39 18.88 -6.43
CA LYS A 110 6.77 17.81 -7.21
C LYS A 110 7.09 16.45 -6.58
N VAL A 111 6.07 15.62 -6.47
CA VAL A 111 6.20 14.21 -6.07
C VAL A 111 5.56 13.35 -7.15
N PHE A 112 6.32 12.38 -7.64
CA PHE A 112 5.83 11.31 -8.51
C PHE A 112 5.70 10.05 -7.66
N LYS A 113 4.47 9.71 -7.28
CA LYS A 113 4.20 8.56 -6.42
C LYS A 113 3.86 7.36 -7.26
N ILE A 114 4.50 6.23 -6.97
CA ILE A 114 4.16 4.91 -7.49
C ILE A 114 3.58 4.11 -6.33
N TYR A 115 2.41 3.53 -6.53
CA TYR A 115 1.68 2.89 -5.45
C TYR A 115 0.85 1.71 -5.94
N ASN A 116 0.65 0.72 -5.08
CA ASN A 116 -0.36 -0.31 -5.27
C ASN A 116 -1.74 0.26 -4.87
N PRO A 117 -2.76 0.37 -5.73
CA PRO A 117 -4.09 0.84 -5.34
C PRO A 117 -4.87 -0.18 -4.48
N GLU A 118 -4.43 -1.44 -4.43
CA GLU A 118 -5.07 -2.53 -3.69
C GLU A 118 -4.51 -2.69 -2.25
N THR A 119 -3.89 -1.62 -1.70
CA THR A 119 -3.16 -1.55 -0.40
C THR A 119 -3.82 -2.19 0.83
N LYS A 120 -5.08 -2.61 0.73
CA LYS A 120 -5.87 -3.08 1.87
C LYS A 120 -5.81 -4.59 2.10
N ILE A 121 -5.37 -5.42 1.13
CA ILE A 121 -5.55 -6.89 1.25
C ILE A 121 -4.35 -7.73 0.75
N TYR A 122 -3.60 -7.29 -0.28
CA TYR A 122 -2.49 -8.10 -0.83
C TYR A 122 -1.32 -7.25 -1.33
N SER A 123 -0.09 -7.74 -1.12
CA SER A 123 1.08 -7.23 -1.84
C SER A 123 0.87 -7.41 -3.35
N PRO A 124 1.27 -6.43 -4.18
CA PRO A 124 1.10 -6.56 -5.62
C PRO A 124 1.90 -7.78 -6.10
N LYS A 125 1.20 -8.67 -6.82
CA LYS A 125 1.80 -9.90 -7.35
C LYS A 125 2.52 -9.64 -8.66
N THR A 126 2.15 -8.57 -9.36
CA THR A 126 2.75 -8.20 -10.65
C THR A 126 2.94 -6.69 -10.75
N PRO A 127 3.92 -6.22 -11.54
CA PRO A 127 4.15 -4.79 -11.80
C PRO A 127 2.94 -4.05 -12.38
N LYS A 128 2.06 -4.77 -13.10
CA LYS A 128 0.88 -4.20 -13.78
C LYS A 128 -0.18 -3.66 -12.81
N GLN A 129 -0.10 -4.04 -11.53
CA GLN A 129 -1.01 -3.57 -10.49
C GLN A 129 -0.59 -2.20 -9.94
N LEU A 130 0.64 -1.76 -10.18
CA LEU A 130 1.08 -0.44 -9.74
C LEU A 130 0.42 0.66 -10.56
N LYS A 131 0.03 1.73 -9.87
CA LYS A 131 -0.40 3.00 -10.46
C LYS A 131 0.62 4.07 -10.11
N SER A 132 0.58 5.16 -10.86
CA SER A 132 1.35 6.35 -10.57
C SER A 132 0.49 7.60 -10.57
N GLU A 133 0.87 8.58 -9.76
CA GLU A 133 0.26 9.90 -9.75
C GLU A 133 1.30 10.99 -9.46
N GLY A 134 1.10 12.17 -10.05
CA GLY A 134 1.89 13.37 -9.77
C GLY A 134 1.08 14.39 -8.97
N TYR A 135 1.69 14.99 -7.95
CA TYR A 135 1.11 16.07 -7.15
C TYR A 135 2.18 17.01 -6.59
N TYR A 136 1.74 18.12 -6.00
CA TYR A 136 2.61 18.97 -5.20
C TYR A 136 2.51 18.59 -3.72
N LEU A 137 3.67 18.49 -3.07
CA LEU A 137 3.78 18.30 -1.63
C LEU A 137 4.29 19.58 -0.97
N VAL A 138 3.64 19.97 0.11
CA VAL A 138 4.07 21.07 0.98
C VAL A 138 4.33 20.48 2.36
N CYS A 139 5.52 20.72 2.91
CA CYS A 139 5.85 20.31 4.27
C CYS A 139 5.76 21.51 5.20
N ALA A 140 5.19 21.30 6.38
CA ALA A 140 5.16 22.29 7.45
C ALA A 140 5.81 21.72 8.71
N GLU A 141 6.81 22.42 9.22
CA GLU A 141 7.35 22.18 10.56
C GLU A 141 6.49 22.94 11.56
N VAL A 142 5.86 22.20 12.47
CA VAL A 142 4.90 22.72 13.44
C VAL A 142 5.39 22.39 14.85
N ASN A 143 5.50 23.41 15.68
CA ASN A 143 5.67 23.25 17.12
C ASN A 143 4.51 23.94 17.83
N ALA A 144 3.57 23.16 18.35
CA ALA A 144 2.34 23.62 18.96
C ALA A 144 2.21 23.10 20.39
N LYS A 145 1.28 23.66 21.17
CA LYS A 145 1.02 23.19 22.53
C LYS A 145 0.16 21.92 22.55
N ASN A 146 0.41 21.06 23.51
CA ASN A 146 -0.47 19.96 23.90
C ASN A 146 -1.55 20.43 24.88
N THR A 147 -2.41 19.51 25.32
CA THR A 147 -3.51 19.77 26.28
C THR A 147 -3.04 20.25 27.66
N PHE A 148 -1.75 20.07 27.99
CA PHE A 148 -1.15 20.52 29.26
C PHE A 148 -0.47 21.89 29.13
N GLY A 149 -0.57 22.54 27.96
CA GLY A 149 0.00 23.87 27.70
C GLY A 149 1.49 23.88 27.34
N GLY A 150 2.16 22.73 27.31
CA GLY A 150 3.55 22.58 26.91
C GLY A 150 3.70 22.37 25.40
N TYR A 151 4.81 22.84 24.81
CA TYR A 151 5.14 22.60 23.41
C TYR A 151 5.48 21.13 23.14
N THR A 152 5.01 20.58 22.02
CA THR A 152 5.25 19.19 21.60
C THR A 152 6.62 18.95 20.95
N GLY A 153 7.37 20.03 20.67
CA GLY A 153 8.54 19.99 19.81
C GLY A 153 8.18 20.12 18.33
N TRP A 154 9.19 20.28 17.48
CA TRP A 154 9.01 20.39 16.02
C TRP A 154 8.56 19.05 15.43
N GLN A 155 7.46 19.09 14.69
CA GLN A 155 6.87 17.95 13.99
C GLN A 155 6.67 18.32 12.52
N THR A 156 7.07 17.42 11.62
CA THR A 156 6.82 17.59 10.18
C THR A 156 5.42 17.12 9.82
N HIS A 157 4.64 18.01 9.22
CA HIS A 157 3.35 17.73 8.61
C HIS A 157 3.48 17.81 7.08
N ARG A 158 2.77 16.95 6.36
CA ARG A 158 2.80 16.89 4.90
C ARG A 158 1.41 17.13 4.34
N TYR A 159 1.32 18.04 3.37
CA TYR A 159 0.09 18.43 2.72
C TYR A 159 0.19 18.19 1.22
N ARG A 160 -0.68 17.33 0.69
CA ARG A 160 -0.79 17.00 -0.72
C ARG A 160 -1.73 17.98 -1.40
N PHE A 161 -1.29 18.57 -2.49
CA PHE A 161 -2.07 19.45 -3.36
C PHE A 161 -2.35 18.71 -4.68
N HIS A 162 -3.60 18.26 -4.84
CA HIS A 162 -4.04 17.50 -6.00
C HIS A 162 -4.38 18.37 -7.21
N LYS A 163 -4.60 17.71 -8.36
CA LYS A 163 -5.07 18.26 -9.64
C LYS A 163 -6.45 18.93 -9.51
N GLY A 164 -6.50 20.11 -8.91
CA GLY A 164 -7.73 20.83 -8.56
C GLY A 164 -7.58 21.79 -7.38
N GLY A 165 -6.41 21.82 -6.72
CA GLY A 165 -6.15 22.71 -5.59
C GLY A 165 -6.72 22.19 -4.25
N LEU A 166 -7.23 20.96 -4.24
CA LEU A 166 -7.64 20.28 -3.01
C LEU A 166 -6.40 19.97 -2.18
N VAL A 167 -6.44 20.39 -0.92
CA VAL A 167 -5.41 20.12 0.09
C VAL A 167 -5.85 18.94 0.93
N GLU A 168 -4.97 17.96 1.04
CA GLU A 168 -5.14 16.78 1.87
C GLU A 168 -3.97 16.68 2.85
N ASP A 169 -4.26 16.64 4.15
CA ASP A 169 -3.25 16.32 5.17
C ASP A 169 -2.95 14.81 5.10
N GLU A 170 -1.68 14.48 4.85
CA GLU A 170 -1.26 13.10 4.73
C GLU A 170 -1.41 12.29 6.03
N LYS A 171 -1.55 12.93 7.19
CA LYS A 171 -1.93 12.23 8.43
C LYS A 171 -3.28 11.53 8.28
N ASN A 172 -4.20 12.07 7.48
CA ASN A 172 -5.50 11.41 7.24
C ASN A 172 -5.38 10.23 6.27
N LEU A 173 -4.31 10.17 5.47
CA LEU A 173 -4.01 9.04 4.59
C LEU A 173 -3.38 7.87 5.36
N SER A 174 -2.55 8.16 6.36
CA SER A 174 -1.93 7.12 7.21
C SER A 174 -2.92 6.47 8.20
N VAL A 175 -4.03 7.13 8.54
CA VAL A 175 -5.07 6.55 9.43
C VAL A 175 -5.78 5.34 8.80
N TYR A 176 -5.86 5.25 7.47
CA TYR A 176 -6.50 4.13 6.78
C TYR A 176 -5.52 3.09 6.21
N ALA A 177 -4.23 3.40 6.15
CA ALA A 177 -3.15 2.52 5.69
C ALA A 177 -1.78 3.07 6.17
N PRO A 178 -1.41 2.85 7.44
CA PRO A 178 -0.23 3.50 8.05
C PRO A 178 1.09 3.19 7.32
N ASP A 179 1.16 2.06 6.63
CA ASP A 179 2.37 1.59 5.94
C ASP A 179 2.31 1.76 4.40
N PHE A 180 1.20 2.25 3.83
CA PHE A 180 0.99 2.19 2.36
C PHE A 180 0.28 3.41 1.72
N GLY A 181 -0.07 4.46 2.50
CA GLY A 181 -0.85 5.60 1.99
C GLY A 181 -0.10 6.93 1.82
N GLY A 182 0.84 7.22 2.72
CA GLY A 182 1.56 8.51 2.79
C GLY A 182 2.66 8.66 1.75
N THR A 183 3.16 9.89 1.57
CA THR A 183 4.44 10.12 0.88
C THR A 183 5.58 9.92 1.88
N ASP A 184 6.75 9.42 1.46
CA ASP A 184 7.93 9.33 2.31
C ASP A 184 8.31 10.70 2.94
N PHE A 185 8.77 10.71 4.20
CA PHE A 185 9.29 11.90 4.88
C PHE A 185 10.51 12.50 4.18
N ALA A 186 11.31 11.67 3.49
CA ALA A 186 12.43 12.10 2.68
C ALA A 186 12.03 13.12 1.59
N ALA A 187 10.76 13.11 1.15
CA ALA A 187 10.24 14.10 0.23
C ALA A 187 10.38 15.53 0.75
N CYS A 188 10.37 15.74 2.08
CA CYS A 188 10.51 17.05 2.73
C CYS A 188 11.92 17.63 2.67
N THR A 189 12.94 16.78 2.54
CA THR A 189 14.36 17.16 2.58
C THR A 189 15.09 16.89 1.27
N SER A 190 14.47 16.18 0.33
CA SER A 190 15.03 15.93 -1.00
C SER A 190 15.36 17.24 -1.73
N ARG A 191 16.45 17.19 -2.49
CA ARG A 191 16.93 18.27 -3.37
C ARG A 191 16.63 17.99 -4.84
N ASP A 192 15.97 16.87 -5.13
CA ASP A 192 15.62 16.49 -6.48
C ASP A 192 14.53 17.40 -7.02
N GLU A 193 14.52 17.66 -8.32
CA GLU A 193 13.46 18.46 -8.96
C GLU A 193 12.08 17.79 -8.78
N ILE A 194 12.06 16.46 -8.85
CA ILE A 194 10.89 15.61 -8.66
C ILE A 194 11.31 14.50 -7.70
N PHE A 195 10.65 14.44 -6.55
CA PHE A 195 10.84 13.30 -5.64
C PHE A 195 10.05 12.11 -6.16
N ILE A 196 10.73 10.98 -6.38
CA ILE A 196 10.08 9.73 -6.81
C ILE A 196 9.79 8.91 -5.55
N ASP A 197 8.50 8.78 -5.22
CA ASP A 197 8.04 8.03 -4.06
C ASP A 197 7.69 6.60 -4.46
N THR A 198 8.40 5.64 -3.87
CA THR A 198 8.19 4.20 -4.05
C THR A 198 7.83 3.52 -2.73
N GLU A 199 7.52 4.24 -1.66
CA GLU A 199 7.21 3.65 -0.34
C GLU A 199 6.01 2.70 -0.41
N SER A 200 5.05 3.00 -1.29
CA SER A 200 3.76 2.31 -1.38
C SER A 200 3.69 1.19 -2.44
N VAL A 201 4.83 0.65 -2.89
CA VAL A 201 4.89 -0.36 -3.98
C VAL A 201 4.90 -1.82 -3.50
N GLY A 202 5.02 -2.06 -2.19
CA GLY A 202 5.07 -3.40 -1.62
C GLY A 202 6.30 -4.18 -2.08
N ASN A 203 6.11 -5.42 -2.56
CA ASN A 203 7.20 -6.34 -2.92
C ASN A 203 7.68 -6.18 -4.39
N VAL A 204 7.18 -5.17 -5.11
CA VAL A 204 7.59 -4.92 -6.49
C VAL A 204 8.81 -4.01 -6.50
N GLN A 205 9.91 -4.47 -7.08
CA GLN A 205 11.07 -3.62 -7.29
C GLN A 205 10.76 -2.58 -8.38
N VAL A 206 10.99 -1.30 -8.11
CA VAL A 206 10.84 -0.24 -9.12
C VAL A 206 12.22 0.20 -9.58
N ASN A 207 12.48 0.05 -10.88
CA ASN A 207 13.69 0.51 -11.53
C ASN A 207 13.38 1.79 -12.31
N ILE A 208 14.00 2.89 -11.90
CA ILE A 208 13.94 4.16 -12.63
C ILE A 208 14.98 4.13 -13.74
N VAL A 209 14.52 4.27 -14.98
CA VAL A 209 15.38 4.23 -16.17
C VAL A 209 15.43 5.60 -16.84
N PRO A 210 16.55 5.99 -17.49
CA PRO A 210 16.69 7.27 -18.18
C PRO A 210 15.60 7.56 -19.22
#